data_AF-A0A2Z4IN71-F1
#
_entry.id   AF-A0A2Z4IN71-F1
#
_cell.length_a   1.000
_cell.length_b   1.000
_cell.length_c   1.000
_cell.angle_alpha   90.00
_cell.angle_beta   90.00
_cell.angle_gamma   90.00
#
_symmetry.space_group_name_H-M   'P 1'
#
loop_
_entity.id
_entity.type
_entity.pdbx_description
1 polymer ?
#
loop_
_entity_poly.entity_id
_entity_poly.type
_entity_poly.pdbx_seq_one_letter_code
_entity_poly.pdbx_strand_id
1 'polypeptide(L)'
;MKNQILLLATSIILLSSCMSAKVVNMEDRPYVQVYESLDTSQDDLFLMANEWMIKTFNDAESVIQHSDKEDGVLMGKYLMSGGVSTGLYGTTSDSRVYSIIDIRVKDDKVRISITPQEWAYYEMSTAPKYTEEEAMKDMENLASSLYQHISTSNVDF
;
A
#
# COMPACT_ATOMS: atom_id res chain seq x y z
N MET A 1 43.16 -14.58 -35.67
CA MET A 1 43.01 -14.88 -34.23
C MET A 1 42.81 -13.62 -33.36
N LYS A 2 43.63 -12.57 -33.47
CA LYS A 2 43.45 -11.31 -32.71
C LYS A 2 42.07 -10.65 -32.87
N ASN A 3 41.54 -10.56 -34.09
CA ASN A 3 40.22 -9.95 -34.34
C ASN A 3 39.04 -10.81 -33.83
N GLN A 4 39.23 -12.12 -33.70
CA GLN A 4 38.22 -13.05 -33.17
C GLN A 4 38.15 -12.96 -31.63
N ILE A 5 39.30 -12.81 -30.97
CA ILE A 5 39.39 -12.54 -29.52
C ILE A 5 38.80 -11.16 -29.19
N LEU A 6 39.03 -10.15 -30.05
CA LEU A 6 38.46 -8.82 -29.90
C LEU A 6 36.92 -8.84 -30.03
N LEU A 7 36.37 -9.58 -31.01
CA LEU A 7 34.92 -9.74 -31.18
C LEU A 7 34.26 -10.49 -30.01
N LEU A 8 34.93 -11.50 -29.45
CA LEU A 8 34.42 -12.22 -28.27
C LEU A 8 34.41 -11.33 -27.02
N ALA A 9 35.45 -10.51 -26.82
CA ALA A 9 35.54 -9.58 -25.70
C ALA A 9 34.47 -8.47 -25.77
N THR A 10 34.17 -7.96 -26.96
CA THR A 10 33.11 -6.95 -27.15
C THR A 10 31.70 -7.53 -26.95
N SER A 11 31.47 -8.80 -27.28
CA SER A 11 30.19 -9.50 -27.03
C SER A 11 29.92 -9.75 -25.53
N ILE A 12 30.96 -10.00 -24.73
CA ILE A 12 30.81 -10.25 -23.29
C ILE A 12 30.45 -8.95 -22.53
N ILE A 13 30.92 -7.79 -23.01
CA ILE A 13 30.63 -6.47 -22.41
C ILE A 13 29.18 -6.02 -22.70
N LEU A 14 28.57 -6.49 -23.79
CA LEU A 14 27.17 -6.16 -24.14
C LEU A 14 26.13 -6.97 -23.34
N LEU A 15 26.53 -8.03 -22.64
CA LEU A 15 25.63 -8.88 -21.84
C LEU A 15 25.55 -8.47 -20.37
N SER A 16 26.36 -7.50 -19.91
CA SER A 16 26.22 -6.92 -18.58
C SER A 16 25.20 -5.78 -18.58
N SER A 17 23.98 -6.02 -19.07
CA SER A 17 22.86 -5.15 -18.77
C SER A 17 22.60 -5.26 -17.27
N CYS A 18 23.14 -4.31 -16.49
CA CYS A 18 22.87 -4.21 -15.07
C CYS A 18 21.36 -4.09 -14.86
N MET A 19 20.75 -5.19 -14.44
CA MET A 19 19.38 -5.20 -13.95
C MET A 19 19.36 -4.40 -12.64
N SER A 20 19.07 -3.11 -12.73
CA SER A 20 18.97 -2.22 -11.58
C SER A 20 17.63 -2.41 -10.89
N ALA A 21 17.65 -2.73 -9.61
CA ALA A 21 16.47 -2.62 -8.76
C ALA A 21 16.26 -1.14 -8.42
N LYS A 22 15.02 -0.67 -8.55
CA LYS A 22 14.59 0.60 -7.99
C LYS A 22 13.93 0.33 -6.65
N VAL A 23 14.48 0.91 -5.59
CA VAL A 23 13.92 0.91 -4.25
C VAL A 23 13.01 2.13 -4.13
N VAL A 24 11.80 1.92 -3.61
CA VAL A 24 10.84 2.98 -3.33
C VAL A 24 10.65 3.05 -1.81
N ASN A 25 10.99 4.21 -1.25
CA ASN A 25 10.80 4.51 0.16
C ASN A 25 9.92 5.76 0.29
N MET A 26 8.82 5.61 1.03
CA MET A 26 7.81 6.64 1.26
C MET A 26 7.45 6.74 2.75
N GLU A 27 8.24 6.13 3.63
CA GLU A 27 7.94 6.11 5.07
C GLU A 27 7.94 7.52 5.67
N ASP A 28 8.72 8.44 5.10
CA ASP A 28 8.79 9.85 5.48
C ASP A 28 7.73 10.73 4.81
N ARG A 29 6.93 10.17 3.89
CA ARG A 29 5.91 10.87 3.08
C ARG A 29 4.59 10.11 3.08
N PRO A 30 3.94 9.93 4.24
CA PRO A 30 2.64 9.27 4.29
C PRO A 30 1.59 10.09 3.55
N TYR A 31 0.63 9.41 2.93
CA TYR A 31 -0.58 10.06 2.43
C TYR A 31 -1.50 10.37 3.61
N VAL A 32 -1.80 11.64 3.84
CA VAL A 32 -2.64 12.09 4.97
C VAL A 32 -3.82 12.89 4.43
N GLN A 33 -5.02 12.48 4.82
CA GLN A 33 -6.25 13.21 4.51
C GLN A 33 -7.08 13.41 5.77
N VAL A 34 -7.63 14.61 5.93
CA VAL A 34 -8.58 14.97 6.98
C VAL A 34 -9.91 15.29 6.31
N TYR A 35 -10.99 14.70 6.80
CA TYR A 35 -12.35 15.03 6.43
C TYR A 35 -13.05 15.62 7.65
N GLU A 36 -13.61 16.82 7.49
CA GLU A 36 -14.26 17.60 8.56
C GLU A 36 -15.72 17.88 8.18
N SER A 37 -16.48 18.45 9.12
CA SER A 37 -17.90 18.81 8.94
C SER A 37 -18.78 17.60 8.65
N LEU A 38 -18.54 16.49 9.35
CA LEU A 38 -19.29 15.24 9.19
C LEU A 38 -20.62 15.22 9.97
N ASP A 39 -20.84 16.16 10.90
CA ASP A 39 -22.06 16.27 11.73
C ASP A 39 -22.41 14.94 12.41
N THR A 40 -21.42 14.33 13.06
CA THR A 40 -21.49 12.97 13.60
C THR A 40 -20.55 12.81 14.79
N SER A 41 -20.96 12.02 15.78
CA SER A 41 -20.19 11.79 17.00
C SER A 41 -18.91 10.99 16.75
N GLN A 42 -17.91 11.14 17.62
CA GLN A 42 -16.72 10.27 17.61
C GLN A 42 -17.09 8.78 17.65
N ASP A 43 -18.09 8.41 18.47
CA ASP A 43 -18.53 7.02 18.65
C ASP A 43 -19.06 6.41 17.36
N ASP A 44 -19.90 7.15 16.64
CA ASP A 44 -20.47 6.69 15.37
C ASP A 44 -19.40 6.67 14.27
N LEU A 45 -18.53 7.69 14.22
CA LEU A 45 -17.38 7.71 13.29
C LEU A 45 -16.43 6.53 13.54
N PHE A 46 -16.20 6.17 14.81
CA PHE A 46 -15.39 5.03 15.17
C PHE A 46 -16.03 3.73 14.65
N LEU A 47 -17.33 3.55 14.86
CA LEU A 47 -18.06 2.38 14.38
C LEU A 47 -17.99 2.28 12.85
N MET A 48 -18.28 3.37 12.13
CA MET A 48 -18.21 3.41 10.66
C MET A 48 -16.80 3.15 10.14
N ALA A 49 -15.77 3.74 10.75
CA ALA A 49 -14.38 3.51 10.34
C ALA A 49 -13.95 2.05 10.60
N ASN A 50 -14.36 1.46 11.72
CA ASN A 50 -14.09 0.06 12.02
C ASN A 50 -14.81 -0.88 11.03
N GLU A 51 -16.07 -0.60 10.71
CA GLU A 51 -16.81 -1.32 9.68
C GLU A 51 -16.15 -1.21 8.30
N TRP A 52 -15.69 -0.02 7.92
CA TRP A 52 -14.93 0.18 6.70
C TRP A 52 -13.67 -0.68 6.69
N MET A 53 -12.90 -0.71 7.79
CA MET A 53 -11.70 -1.54 7.87
C MET A 53 -12.06 -3.02 7.69
N ILE A 54 -13.11 -3.53 8.34
CA ILE A 54 -13.54 -4.92 8.18
C ILE A 54 -13.91 -5.24 6.72
N LYS A 55 -14.58 -4.32 6.02
CA LYS A 55 -14.99 -4.50 4.61
C LYS A 55 -13.80 -4.39 3.65
N THR A 56 -12.87 -3.49 3.93
CA THR A 56 -11.72 -3.18 3.07
C THR A 56 -10.55 -4.13 3.27
N PHE A 57 -10.33 -4.61 4.49
CA PHE A 57 -9.23 -5.52 4.86
C PHE A 57 -9.67 -6.97 4.60
N ASN A 58 -10.01 -7.26 3.35
CA ASN A 58 -10.56 -8.56 2.95
C ASN A 58 -9.48 -9.61 2.58
N ASP A 59 -8.21 -9.22 2.58
CA ASP A 59 -7.07 -10.12 2.44
C ASP A 59 -6.59 -10.61 3.81
N ALA A 60 -6.20 -11.88 3.94
CA ALA A 60 -5.78 -12.47 5.21
C ALA A 60 -4.53 -11.81 5.83
N GLU A 61 -3.72 -11.14 5.03
CA GLU A 61 -2.56 -10.36 5.48
C GLU A 61 -2.92 -8.93 5.88
N SER A 62 -4.14 -8.48 5.55
CA SER A 62 -4.69 -7.20 5.98
C SER A 62 -5.40 -7.38 7.32
N VAL A 63 -4.83 -6.82 8.39
CA VAL A 63 -5.30 -7.05 9.75
C VAL A 63 -5.42 -5.74 10.53
N ILE A 64 -6.53 -5.59 11.26
CA ILE A 64 -6.67 -4.56 12.29
C ILE A 64 -5.76 -4.97 13.45
N GLN A 65 -4.79 -4.13 13.79
CA GLN A 65 -3.76 -4.40 14.81
C GLN A 65 -4.01 -3.66 16.11
N HIS A 66 -4.72 -2.53 16.05
CA HIS A 66 -5.06 -1.74 17.22
C HIS A 66 -6.41 -1.06 17.00
N SER A 67 -7.25 -1.07 18.04
CA SER A 67 -8.58 -0.49 18.05
C SER A 67 -8.84 0.01 19.47
N ASP A 68 -8.93 1.32 19.63
CA ASP A 68 -9.21 1.98 20.90
C ASP A 68 -10.35 2.98 20.68
N LYS A 69 -11.53 2.63 21.18
CA LYS A 69 -12.74 3.44 21.02
C LYS A 69 -12.64 4.76 21.77
N GLU A 70 -12.06 4.75 22.97
CA GLU A 70 -12.02 5.93 23.84
C GLU A 70 -11.11 7.01 23.24
N ASP A 71 -9.94 6.58 22.73
CA ASP A 71 -8.98 7.48 22.09
C ASP A 71 -9.29 7.76 20.60
N GLY A 72 -10.33 7.12 20.04
CA GLY A 72 -10.74 7.26 18.64
C GLY A 72 -9.69 6.76 17.65
N VAL A 73 -9.02 5.63 17.96
CA VAL A 73 -7.86 5.13 17.21
C VAL A 73 -8.15 3.77 16.57
N LEU A 74 -7.90 3.66 15.27
CA LEU A 74 -7.93 2.41 14.52
C LEU A 74 -6.64 2.32 13.70
N MET A 75 -5.86 1.26 13.90
CA MET A 75 -4.66 1.02 13.10
C MET A 75 -4.61 -0.41 12.58
N GLY A 76 -4.09 -0.57 11.37
CA GLY A 76 -3.93 -1.89 10.79
C GLY A 76 -2.84 -1.96 9.73
N LYS A 77 -2.37 -3.19 9.50
CA LYS A 77 -1.52 -3.54 8.37
C LYS A 77 -2.42 -3.86 7.19
N TYR A 78 -2.16 -3.27 6.04
CA TYR A 78 -2.94 -3.45 4.83
C TYR A 78 -2.05 -3.91 3.67
N LEU A 79 -2.48 -4.93 2.93
CA LEU A 79 -1.81 -5.36 1.71
C LEU A 79 -2.25 -4.44 0.55
N MET A 80 -1.38 -3.52 0.13
CA MET A 80 -1.69 -2.61 -0.98
C MET A 80 -1.58 -3.29 -2.34
N SER A 81 -0.57 -4.13 -2.53
CA SER A 81 -0.30 -4.75 -3.83
C SER A 81 0.54 -6.01 -3.70
N GLY A 82 0.55 -6.82 -4.76
CA GLY A 82 1.44 -7.97 -4.90
C GLY A 82 0.93 -9.25 -4.28
N GLY A 83 1.79 -10.27 -4.25
CA GLY A 83 1.48 -11.59 -3.77
C GLY A 83 2.71 -12.49 -3.73
N VAL A 84 2.53 -13.71 -3.26
CA VAL A 84 3.57 -14.74 -3.29
C VAL A 84 3.35 -15.62 -4.50
N SER A 85 4.37 -15.79 -5.33
CA SER A 85 4.33 -16.67 -6.50
C SER A 85 5.50 -17.64 -6.48
N THR A 86 5.25 -18.89 -6.90
CA THR A 86 6.29 -19.92 -7.02
C THR A 86 6.46 -20.29 -8.49
N GLY A 87 7.66 -20.07 -9.02
CA GLY A 87 8.01 -20.39 -10.40
C GLY A 87 8.17 -21.88 -10.66
N LEU A 88 8.31 -22.23 -11.94
CA LEU A 88 8.40 -23.61 -12.45
C LEU A 88 9.54 -24.44 -11.84
N TYR A 89 10.57 -23.79 -11.29
CA TYR A 89 11.73 -24.43 -10.66
C TYR A 89 11.75 -24.31 -9.13
N GLY A 90 10.62 -23.96 -8.50
CA GLY A 90 10.52 -23.83 -7.05
C GLY A 90 11.07 -22.51 -6.49
N THR A 91 11.46 -21.56 -7.36
CA THR A 91 11.85 -20.21 -6.93
C THR A 91 10.61 -19.45 -6.48
N THR A 92 10.56 -19.03 -5.22
CA THR A 92 9.49 -18.17 -4.69
C THR A 92 9.88 -16.70 -4.82
N SER A 93 8.95 -15.90 -5.32
CA SER A 93 9.03 -14.44 -5.38
C SER A 93 7.91 -13.85 -4.53
N ASP A 94 8.26 -12.99 -3.59
CA ASP A 94 7.31 -12.20 -2.79
C ASP A 94 7.35 -10.77 -3.30
N SER A 95 6.24 -10.30 -3.86
CA SER A 95 6.08 -8.93 -4.36
C SER A 95 5.14 -8.09 -3.51
N ARG A 96 4.78 -8.57 -2.31
CA ARG A 96 3.78 -7.91 -1.46
C ARG A 96 4.30 -6.57 -0.96
N VAL A 97 3.46 -5.55 -1.08
CA VAL A 97 3.70 -4.21 -0.56
C VAL A 97 2.65 -3.92 0.50
N TYR A 98 3.10 -3.65 1.70
CA TYR A 98 2.25 -3.40 2.85
C TYR A 98 2.25 -1.94 3.24
N SER A 99 1.15 -1.50 3.85
CA SER A 99 1.04 -0.17 4.45
C SER A 99 0.47 -0.25 5.85
N ILE A 100 0.87 0.72 6.67
CA ILE A 100 0.18 1.02 7.93
C ILE A 100 -0.93 2.02 7.61
N ILE A 101 -2.16 1.64 7.92
CA ILE A 101 -3.33 2.52 7.92
C ILE A 101 -3.56 2.97 9.35
N ASP A 102 -3.52 4.28 9.60
CA ASP A 102 -3.83 4.91 10.89
C ASP A 102 -5.02 5.84 10.69
N ILE A 103 -6.16 5.47 11.27
CA ILE A 103 -7.38 6.28 11.31
C ILE A 103 -7.53 6.85 12.72
N ARG A 104 -7.76 8.16 12.78
CA ARG A 104 -8.15 8.87 14.00
C ARG A 104 -9.50 9.54 13.80
N VAL A 105 -10.40 9.34 14.73
CA VAL A 105 -11.72 9.98 14.75
C VAL A 105 -11.85 10.90 15.94
N LYS A 106 -12.59 12.00 15.75
CA LYS A 106 -13.10 12.89 16.79
C LYS A 106 -14.47 13.38 16.33
N ASP A 107 -15.23 14.03 17.21
CA ASP A 107 -16.48 14.68 16.81
C ASP A 107 -16.28 15.49 15.52
N ASP A 108 -17.17 15.23 14.56
CA ASP A 108 -17.28 15.86 13.25
C ASP A 108 -16.07 15.72 12.29
N LYS A 109 -15.07 14.89 12.63
CA LYS A 109 -13.91 14.70 11.75
C LYS A 109 -13.23 13.34 11.87
N VAL A 110 -12.67 12.93 10.74
CA VAL A 110 -11.80 11.76 10.63
C VAL A 110 -10.51 12.13 9.91
N ARG A 111 -9.40 11.56 10.35
CA ARG A 111 -8.11 11.60 9.68
C ARG A 111 -7.70 10.19 9.30
N ILE A 112 -7.25 9.99 8.07
CA ILE A 112 -6.57 8.77 7.63
C ILE A 112 -5.13 9.13 7.26
N SER A 113 -4.19 8.31 7.73
CA SER A 113 -2.78 8.32 7.34
C SER A 113 -2.42 6.95 6.78
N ILE A 114 -1.79 6.93 5.61
CA ILE A 114 -1.37 5.71 4.92
C ILE A 114 0.13 5.77 4.70
N THR A 115 0.85 4.83 5.30
CA THR A 115 2.32 4.78 5.26
C THR A 115 2.77 3.46 4.63
N PRO A 116 3.18 3.48 3.35
CA PRO A 116 3.76 2.31 2.70
C PRO A 116 5.10 1.93 3.32
N GLN A 117 5.29 0.64 3.56
CA GLN A 117 6.60 0.06 3.83
C GLN A 117 7.45 0.10 2.56
N GLU A 118 8.77 0.17 2.72
CA GLU A 118 9.71 0.12 1.59
C GLU A 118 9.49 -1.13 0.71
N TRP A 119 9.57 -0.93 -0.62
CA TRP A 119 9.56 -2.03 -1.57
C TRP A 119 10.53 -1.79 -2.72
N ALA A 120 10.81 -2.82 -3.52
CA ALA A 120 11.68 -2.71 -4.69
C ALA A 120 11.08 -3.41 -5.90
N TYR A 121 11.32 -2.85 -7.08
CA TYR A 121 10.99 -3.47 -8.36
C TYR A 121 12.11 -3.27 -9.38
N TYR A 122 12.18 -4.12 -10.40
CA TYR A 122 13.18 -4.03 -11.45
C TYR A 122 12.65 -3.23 -12.64
N GLU A 123 13.31 -2.14 -13.02
CA GLU A 123 12.78 -1.22 -14.05
C GLU A 123 12.68 -1.85 -15.44
N MET A 124 13.62 -2.75 -15.78
CA MET A 124 13.67 -3.47 -17.05
C MET A 124 12.87 -4.79 -17.04
N SER A 125 12.19 -5.11 -15.93
CA SER A 125 11.38 -6.32 -15.85
C SER A 125 10.10 -6.19 -16.66
N THR A 126 9.69 -7.28 -17.32
CA THR A 126 8.38 -7.39 -17.96
C THR A 126 7.28 -7.77 -16.96
N ALA A 127 7.63 -8.11 -15.72
CA ALA A 127 6.66 -8.36 -14.66
C ALA A 127 5.93 -7.06 -14.28
N PRO A 128 4.65 -7.14 -13.86
CA PRO A 128 3.95 -6.00 -13.29
C PRO A 128 4.79 -5.37 -12.17
N LYS A 129 4.95 -4.04 -12.24
CA LYS A 129 5.65 -3.25 -11.23
C LYS A 129 4.62 -2.50 -10.41
N TYR A 130 4.96 -2.22 -9.16
CA TYR A 130 4.23 -1.29 -8.32
C TYR A 130 5.08 -0.03 -8.17
N THR A 131 4.66 1.05 -8.81
CA THR A 131 5.38 2.31 -8.86
C THR A 131 4.94 3.25 -7.74
N GLU A 132 5.73 4.28 -7.45
CA GLU A 132 5.34 5.34 -6.52
C GLU A 132 4.05 6.04 -6.95
N GLU A 133 3.82 6.21 -8.26
CA GLU A 133 2.59 6.80 -8.79
C GLU A 133 1.36 5.90 -8.55
N GLU A 134 1.50 4.59 -8.76
CA GLU A 134 0.44 3.61 -8.46
C GLU A 134 0.14 3.57 -6.96
N ALA A 135 1.18 3.60 -6.11
CA ALA A 135 1.03 3.68 -4.67
C ALA A 135 0.27 4.94 -4.24
N MET A 136 0.62 6.11 -4.78
CA MET A 136 -0.08 7.37 -4.49
C MET A 136 -1.55 7.30 -4.87
N LYS A 137 -1.85 6.76 -6.06
CA LYS A 137 -3.23 6.61 -6.54
C LYS A 137 -4.04 5.63 -5.67
N ASP A 138 -3.45 4.52 -5.27
CA ASP A 138 -4.12 3.55 -4.40
C ASP A 138 -4.38 4.13 -3.00
N MET A 139 -3.44 4.91 -2.46
CA MET A 139 -3.65 5.61 -1.19
C MET A 139 -4.78 6.64 -1.28
N GLU A 140 -4.85 7.41 -2.36
CA GLU A 140 -5.94 8.36 -2.61
C GLU A 140 -7.29 7.64 -2.74
N ASN A 141 -7.33 6.53 -3.49
CA ASN A 141 -8.54 5.70 -3.62
C ASN A 141 -8.99 5.13 -2.28
N LEU A 142 -8.05 4.65 -1.48
CA LEU A 142 -8.32 4.07 -0.16
C LEU A 142 -8.90 5.13 0.79
N ALA A 143 -8.27 6.31 0.88
CA ALA A 143 -8.79 7.41 1.68
C ALA A 143 -10.17 7.88 1.19
N SER A 144 -10.36 7.99 -0.12
CA SER A 144 -11.66 8.34 -0.70
C SER A 144 -12.73 7.31 -0.39
N SER A 145 -12.39 6.02 -0.37
CA SER A 145 -13.34 4.96 -0.03
C SER A 145 -13.81 5.02 1.43
N LEU A 146 -12.92 5.42 2.36
CA LEU A 146 -13.28 5.66 3.76
C LEU A 146 -14.29 6.80 3.85
N TYR A 147 -14.00 7.92 3.19
CA TYR A 147 -14.90 9.07 3.17
C TYR A 147 -16.26 8.72 2.58
N GLN A 148 -16.29 8.04 1.43
CA GLN A 148 -17.55 7.61 0.82
C GLN A 148 -18.34 6.68 1.75
N HIS A 149 -17.65 5.77 2.45
CA HIS A 149 -18.30 4.89 3.41
C HIS A 149 -18.95 5.69 4.55
N ILE A 150 -18.21 6.62 5.16
CA ILE A 150 -18.72 7.45 6.26
C ILE A 150 -19.89 8.34 5.77
N SER A 151 -19.75 9.00 4.63
CA SER A 151 -20.78 9.91 4.11
C SER A 151 -22.07 9.23 3.64
N THR A 152 -22.07 7.90 3.48
CA THR A 152 -23.26 7.14 3.03
C THR A 152 -23.79 6.18 4.07
N SER A 153 -23.09 6.03 5.20
CA SER A 153 -23.53 5.15 6.29
C SER A 153 -24.57 5.86 7.16
N ASN A 154 -25.69 5.19 7.39
CA ASN A 154 -26.61 5.51 8.47
C ASN A 154 -26.43 4.46 9.56
N VAL A 155 -26.20 4.88 10.80
CA VAL A 155 -26.18 3.96 11.96
C VAL A 155 -27.64 3.69 12.34
N ASP A 156 -28.25 2.70 11.69
CA ASP A 156 -29.62 2.28 11.98
C ASP A 156 -29.60 1.12 13.00
N PHE A 157 -30.37 1.26 14.09
CA PHE A 157 -30.55 0.26 15.15
C PHE A 157 -31.76 -0.65 14.91
#